data_AF-A0A8X6SE87-F1
#
_entry.id   AF-A0A8X6SE87-F1
#
_cell.length_a   1.000
_cell.length_b   1.000
_cell.length_c   1.000
_cell.angle_alpha   90.00
_cell.angle_beta   90.00
_cell.angle_gamma   90.00
#
_symmetry.space_group_name_H-M   'P 1'
#
loop_
_entity.id
_entity.type
_entity.pdbx_description
1 polymer ?
#
loop_
_entity_poly.entity_id
_entity_poly.type
_entity_poly.pdbx_seq_one_letter_code
_entity_poly.pdbx_strand_id
1 'polypeptide(L)'
;MEIKISWDSSLPEEIVKPFFKWWNEIKILSDAEIPRYFEINDRTQMHVFVERGLYAACIFFRSNTSQGVKVALVMAKARVALLKQVTIPKLELMACCIGARLAHSVQESLNISEMETVF
;
A
#
# COMPACT_ATOMS: atom_id res chain seq x y z
N MET A 1 -6.71 -26.56 -4.22
CA MET A 1 -6.39 -27.77 -5.00
C MET A 1 -4.94 -27.63 -5.43
N GLU A 2 -4.06 -28.53 -4.97
CA GLU A 2 -2.67 -28.54 -5.45
C GLU A 2 -2.61 -29.27 -6.78
N ILE A 3 -2.10 -28.57 -7.80
CA ILE A 3 -1.93 -29.13 -9.14
C ILE A 3 -0.56 -29.81 -9.15
N LYS A 4 -0.55 -31.15 -9.15
CA LYS A 4 0.68 -31.96 -9.21
C LYS A 4 1.21 -32.03 -10.64
N ILE A 5 1.83 -30.95 -11.10
CA ILE A 5 2.54 -30.86 -12.38
C ILE A 5 4.04 -30.75 -12.15
N SER A 6 4.84 -31.30 -13.06
CA SER A 6 6.30 -31.09 -13.05
C SER A 6 6.61 -29.65 -13.42
N TRP A 7 7.73 -29.12 -12.93
CA TRP A 7 8.20 -27.75 -13.22
C TRP A 7 8.35 -27.46 -14.72
N ASP A 8 8.73 -28.47 -15.51
CA ASP A 8 8.93 -28.33 -16.96
C ASP A 8 7.67 -28.60 -17.79
N SER A 9 6.55 -28.93 -17.14
CA SER A 9 5.29 -29.21 -17.83
C SER A 9 4.55 -27.93 -18.18
N SER A 10 3.84 -27.93 -19.30
CA SER A 10 2.95 -26.83 -19.66
C SER A 10 1.81 -26.69 -18.63
N LEU A 11 1.50 -25.44 -18.26
CA LEU A 11 0.40 -25.13 -17.34
C LEU A 11 -0.96 -25.35 -18.03
N PRO A 12 -1.99 -25.82 -17.30
CA PRO A 12 -3.35 -25.92 -17.82
C PRO A 12 -3.89 -24.58 -18.31
N GLU A 13 -4.67 -24.59 -19.39
CA GLU A 13 -5.26 -23.36 -19.96
C GLU A 13 -6.12 -22.60 -18.95
N GLU A 14 -6.74 -23.30 -18.01
CA GLU A 14 -7.56 -22.73 -16.93
C GLU A 14 -6.78 -21.77 -16.02
N ILE A 15 -5.46 -21.92 -15.91
CA ILE A 15 -4.59 -21.00 -15.17
C ILE A 15 -4.01 -19.94 -16.12
N VAL A 16 -3.57 -20.38 -17.29
CA VAL A 16 -2.88 -19.53 -18.27
C VAL A 16 -3.79 -18.40 -18.75
N LYS A 17 -5.06 -18.68 -19.05
CA LYS A 17 -6.01 -17.68 -19.57
C LYS A 17 -6.29 -16.56 -18.54
N PRO A 18 -6.67 -16.84 -17.28
CA PRO A 18 -6.82 -15.79 -16.26
C PRO A 18 -5.53 -15.02 -15.99
N PHE A 19 -4.38 -15.71 -15.96
CA PHE A 19 -3.09 -15.05 -15.76
C PHE A 19 -2.81 -14.03 -16.86
N PHE A 20 -2.95 -14.40 -18.13
CA PHE A 20 -2.73 -13.46 -19.23
C PHE A 20 -3.78 -12.34 -19.29
N LYS A 21 -5.02 -12.60 -18.87
CA LYS A 21 -6.02 -11.54 -18.70
C LYS A 21 -5.54 -10.51 -17.68
N TRP A 22 -5.19 -10.96 -16.47
CA TRP A 22 -4.65 -10.09 -15.41
C TRP A 22 -3.35 -9.38 -15.84
N TRP A 23 -2.45 -10.10 -16.53
CA TRP A 23 -1.20 -9.53 -17.05
C TRP A 23 -1.45 -8.40 -18.06
N ASN A 24 -2.48 -8.51 -18.88
CA ASN A 24 -2.86 -7.44 -19.79
C ASN A 24 -3.51 -6.26 -19.05
N GLU A 25 -4.24 -6.51 -17.95
CA GLU A 25 -4.79 -5.44 -17.10
C GLU A 25 -3.67 -4.64 -16.41
N ILE A 26 -2.53 -5.25 -16.03
CA ILE A 26 -1.38 -4.53 -15.47
C ILE A 26 -0.93 -3.37 -16.35
N LYS A 27 -1.11 -3.47 -17.67
CA LYS A 27 -0.72 -2.41 -18.60
C LYS A 27 -1.43 -1.08 -18.29
N ILE A 28 -2.63 -1.09 -17.72
CA ILE A 28 -3.32 0.15 -17.33
C ILE A 28 -2.55 0.95 -16.27
N LEU A 29 -1.64 0.30 -15.53
CA LEU A 29 -0.80 0.98 -14.54
C LEU A 29 0.22 1.93 -15.20
N SER A 30 0.52 1.77 -16.50
CA SER A 30 1.34 2.76 -17.21
C SER A 30 0.66 4.12 -17.30
N ASP A 31 -0.67 4.13 -17.27
CA ASP A 31 -1.50 5.33 -17.40
C ASP A 31 -1.83 5.92 -16.02
N ALA A 32 -1.45 5.24 -14.94
CA ALA A 32 -1.67 5.71 -13.58
C ALA A 32 -0.65 6.80 -13.22
N GLU A 33 -1.12 8.03 -13.09
CA GLU A 33 -0.32 9.16 -12.62
C GLU A 33 -0.52 9.38 -11.11
N ILE A 34 0.58 9.42 -10.37
CA ILE A 34 0.58 9.76 -8.94
C ILE A 34 1.22 11.14 -8.78
N PRO A 35 0.44 12.19 -8.44
CA PRO A 35 0.98 13.52 -8.20
C PRO A 35 2.03 13.49 -7.07
N ARG A 36 3.26 13.90 -7.38
CA ARG A 36 4.36 13.93 -6.38
C ARG A 36 4.34 15.17 -5.49
N TYR A 37 3.77 16.26 -5.99
CA TYR A 37 3.71 17.52 -5.25
C TYR A 37 2.42 17.60 -4.43
N PHE A 38 2.57 17.95 -3.16
CA PHE A 38 1.47 18.29 -2.27
C PHE A 38 1.89 19.49 -1.42
N GLU A 39 1.08 20.54 -1.44
CA GLU A 39 1.31 21.71 -0.61
C GLU A 39 0.95 21.39 0.85
N ILE A 40 1.95 21.43 1.73
CA ILE A 40 1.76 21.17 3.15
C ILE A 40 1.53 22.50 3.87
N ASN A 41 0.45 22.55 4.64
CA ASN A 41 0.08 23.69 5.48
C ASN A 41 -0.42 23.21 6.85
N ASP A 42 -0.75 24.15 7.72
CA ASP A 42 -1.30 23.95 9.07
C ASP A 42 -2.60 23.12 9.10
N ARG A 43 -3.33 23.03 8.00
CA ARG A 43 -4.56 22.25 7.85
C ARG A 43 -4.34 20.87 7.24
N THR A 44 -3.08 20.50 7.00
CA THR A 44 -2.73 19.22 6.41
C THR A 44 -2.63 18.15 7.49
N GLN A 45 -3.30 17.04 7.24
CA GLN A 45 -3.32 15.86 8.10
C GLN A 45 -2.59 14.72 7.41
N MET A 46 -1.88 13.92 8.19
CA MET A 46 -1.33 12.64 7.77
C MET A 46 -2.33 11.53 8.09
N HIS A 47 -2.69 10.73 7.09
CA HIS A 47 -3.61 9.60 7.25
C HIS A 47 -2.84 8.32 6.97
N VAL A 48 -2.73 7.45 7.97
CA VAL A 48 -2.00 6.19 7.91
C VAL A 48 -3.02 5.06 7.79
N PHE A 49 -2.98 4.34 6.68
CA PHE A 49 -3.82 3.16 6.48
C PHE A 49 -2.97 1.90 6.58
N VAL A 50 -3.49 0.89 7.27
CA VAL A 50 -2.85 -0.42 7.42
C VAL A 50 -3.79 -1.51 6.91
N GLU A 51 -3.26 -2.45 6.14
CA GLU A 51 -4.07 -3.51 5.55
C GLU A 51 -4.02 -4.76 6.41
N ARG A 52 -5.21 -5.19 6.88
CA ARG A 52 -5.33 -6.35 7.77
C ARG A 52 -5.06 -7.65 7.01
N GLY A 53 -4.10 -8.44 7.51
CA GLY A 53 -3.71 -9.71 6.91
C GLY A 53 -2.55 -9.61 5.92
N LEU A 54 -2.13 -8.39 5.58
CA LEU A 54 -0.91 -8.12 4.82
C LEU A 54 0.08 -7.35 5.69
N TYR A 55 1.37 -7.45 5.37
CA TYR A 55 2.38 -6.59 5.96
C TYR A 55 2.47 -5.29 5.15
N ALA A 56 1.36 -4.56 5.08
CA ALA A 56 1.23 -3.40 4.21
C ALA A 56 0.63 -2.19 4.94
N ALA A 57 1.16 -1.01 4.59
CA ALA A 57 0.65 0.27 5.02
C ALA A 57 0.88 1.33 3.93
N CYS A 58 0.03 2.36 3.91
CA CYS A 58 0.21 3.54 3.08
C CYS A 58 -0.13 4.82 3.84
N ILE A 59 0.43 5.93 3.38
CA ILE A 59 0.28 7.25 3.97
C ILE A 59 -0.25 8.21 2.92
N PHE A 60 -1.32 8.89 3.28
CA PHE A 60 -1.87 9.99 2.51
C PHE A 60 -1.72 11.30 3.27
N PHE A 61 -1.46 12.38 2.55
CA PHE A 61 -1.75 13.72 3.03
C PHE A 61 -3.12 14.14 2.59
N ARG A 62 -3.84 14.78 3.50
CA ARG A 62 -5.18 15.31 3.28
C ARG A 62 -5.22 16.76 3.76
N SER A 63 -5.70 17.67 2.92
CA SER A 63 -5.89 19.08 3.30
C SER A 63 -7.26 19.58 2.87
N ASN A 64 -7.93 20.31 3.75
CA ASN A 64 -9.18 21.01 3.44
C ASN A 64 -8.84 22.40 2.87
N THR A 65 -9.01 22.58 1.56
CA THR A 65 -8.76 23.85 0.86
C THR A 65 -10.06 24.58 0.55
N SER A 66 -9.99 25.85 0.17
CA SER A 66 -11.15 26.62 -0.32
C SER A 66 -11.79 26.02 -1.58
N GLN A 67 -11.03 25.23 -2.34
CA GLN A 67 -11.48 24.53 -3.55
C GLN A 67 -11.96 23.10 -3.28
N GLY A 68 -11.98 22.67 -2.01
CA GLY A 68 -12.36 21.31 -1.60
C GLY A 68 -11.22 20.52 -0.96
N VAL A 69 -11.45 19.22 -0.77
CA VAL A 69 -10.47 18.32 -0.13
C VAL A 69 -9.44 17.87 -1.17
N LYS A 70 -8.16 18.07 -0.87
CA LYS A 70 -7.05 17.51 -1.64
C LYS A 70 -6.44 16.33 -0.89
N VAL A 71 -6.17 15.25 -1.62
CA VAL A 71 -5.54 14.04 -1.08
C VAL A 71 -4.40 13.61 -2.00
N ALA A 72 -3.25 13.25 -1.44
CA ALA A 72 -2.13 12.68 -2.20
C ALA A 72 -1.49 11.52 -1.45
N LEU A 73 -1.11 10.48 -2.21
CA LEU A 73 -0.33 9.36 -1.69
C LEU A 73 1.13 9.83 -1.51
N VAL A 74 1.63 9.74 -0.28
CA VAL A 74 3.01 10.15 0.06
C VAL A 74 3.95 8.96 0.02
N MET A 75 3.55 7.87 0.64
CA MET A 75 4.37 6.67 0.72
C MET A 75 3.51 5.42 0.91
N ALA A 76 3.91 4.32 0.29
CA ALA A 76 3.32 3.01 0.53
C ALA A 76 4.42 1.97 0.72
N LYS A 77 4.18 0.99 1.58
CA LYS A 77 5.09 -0.12 1.83
C LYS A 77 4.30 -1.39 2.02
N ALA A 78 4.60 -2.42 1.24
CA ALA A 78 4.06 -3.76 1.39
C ALA A 78 5.19 -4.78 1.50
N ARG A 79 4.96 -5.86 2.24
CA ARG A 79 5.83 -7.05 2.30
C ARG A 79 4.99 -8.29 2.10
N VAL A 80 5.56 -9.29 1.43
CA VAL A 80 4.93 -10.60 1.28
C VAL A 80 4.84 -11.26 2.66
N ALA A 81 3.62 -11.65 3.05
CA ALA A 81 3.43 -12.39 4.30
C ALA A 81 4.10 -13.76 4.20
N LEU A 82 4.67 -14.23 5.32
CA LEU A 82 5.30 -15.56 5.36
C LEU A 82 4.25 -16.64 5.03
N LEU A 83 4.65 -17.65 4.26
CA LEU A 83 3.79 -18.80 3.94
C LEU A 83 3.42 -19.66 5.16
N LYS A 84 4.11 -19.46 6.29
CA LYS A 84 3.78 -20.13 7.56
C LYS A 84 2.53 -19.50 8.15
N GLN A 85 1.69 -20.32 8.76
CA GLN A 85 0.46 -19.86 9.41
C GLN A 85 0.81 -18.86 10.54
N VAL A 86 0.47 -17.59 10.32
CA VAL A 86 0.58 -16.51 11.30
C VAL A 86 -0.82 -16.17 11.79
N THR A 87 -0.97 -15.92 13.09
CA THR A 87 -2.28 -15.54 13.66
C THR A 87 -2.71 -14.15 13.17
N ILE A 88 -4.02 -13.93 13.05
CA ILE A 88 -4.59 -12.64 12.63
C ILE A 88 -4.08 -11.48 13.52
N PRO A 89 -4.05 -11.58 14.86
CA PRO A 89 -3.54 -10.49 15.71
C PRO A 89 -2.07 -10.15 15.44
N LYS A 90 -1.25 -11.14 15.09
CA LYS A 90 0.17 -10.90 14.76
C LYS A 90 0.32 -10.23 13.39
N LEU A 91 -0.55 -10.55 12.43
CA LEU A 91 -0.59 -9.85 11.14
C LEU A 91 -0.98 -8.38 11.32
N GLU A 92 -2.04 -8.12 12.10
CA GLU A 92 -2.50 -6.77 12.44
C GLU A 92 -1.41 -5.97 13.15
N LEU A 93 -0.78 -6.53 14.18
CA LEU A 93 0.30 -5.84 14.91
C LEU A 93 1.48 -5.49 14.00
N MET A 94 1.84 -6.38 13.08
CA MET A 94 2.93 -6.14 12.14
C MET A 94 2.58 -5.07 11.10
N ALA A 95 1.33 -5.03 10.61
CA ALA A 95 0.84 -3.98 9.72
C ALA A 95 0.89 -2.61 10.44
N CYS A 96 0.40 -2.53 11.67
CA CYS A 96 0.50 -1.33 12.52
C CYS A 96 1.94 -0.90 12.76
N CYS A 97 2.84 -1.84 13.04
CA CYS A 97 4.26 -1.54 13.22
C CYS A 97 4.91 -0.98 11.95
N ILE A 98 4.54 -1.50 10.78
CA ILE A 98 4.97 -0.94 9.49
C ILE A 98 4.39 0.46 9.29
N GLY A 99 3.10 0.67 9.54
CA GLY A 99 2.45 1.96 9.43
C GLY A 99 3.08 3.03 10.31
N ALA A 100 3.31 2.73 11.60
CA ALA A 100 3.95 3.66 12.53
C ALA A 100 5.39 4.03 12.11
N ARG A 101 6.17 3.04 11.66
CA ARG A 101 7.53 3.30 11.14
C ARG A 101 7.53 4.11 9.85
N LEU A 102 6.56 3.86 8.98
CA LEU A 102 6.40 4.59 7.74
C LEU A 102 6.05 6.05 8.03
N ALA A 103 5.14 6.29 8.98
CA ALA A 103 4.72 7.63 9.40
C ALA A 103 5.89 8.43 9.96
N HIS A 104 6.67 7.82 10.85
CA HIS A 104 7.88 8.42 11.39
C HIS A 104 8.89 8.76 10.29
N SER A 105 9.14 7.83 9.35
CA SER A 105 10.07 8.06 8.24
C SER A 105 9.64 9.22 7.33
N VAL A 106 8.34 9.40 7.09
CA VAL A 106 7.81 10.55 6.33
C VAL A 106 8.02 11.85 7.10
N GLN A 107 7.72 11.87 8.40
CA GLN A 107 7.91 13.05 9.25
C GLN A 107 9.38 13.49 9.27
N GLU A 108 10.32 12.55 9.47
CA GLU A 108 11.75 12.83 9.44
C GLU A 108 12.21 13.35 8.07
N SER A 109 11.80 12.69 6.99
CA SER A 109 12.25 13.04 5.63
C SER A 109 11.76 14.43 5.18
N LEU A 110 10.60 14.87 5.68
CA LEU A 110 10.02 16.17 5.35
C LEU A 110 10.28 17.23 6.43
N ASN A 111 11.03 16.89 7.49
CA ASN A 111 11.32 17.75 8.63
C ASN A 111 10.04 18.35 9.26
N ILE A 112 9.01 17.51 9.43
CA ILE A 112 7.72 17.88 10.01
C ILE A 112 7.75 17.49 11.50
N SER A 113 7.77 18.49 12.38
CA SER A 113 7.80 18.26 13.83
C SER A 113 6.44 17.91 14.42
N GLU A 114 5.37 18.54 13.93
CA GLU A 114 3.99 18.31 14.38
C GLU A 114 3.03 18.36 13.19
N MET A 115 2.33 17.26 12.95
CA MET A 115 1.23 17.15 12.00
C MET A 115 0.18 16.23 12.59
N GLU A 116 -1.08 16.66 12.54
CA GLU A 116 -2.19 15.82 12.96
C GLU A 116 -2.15 14.50 12.19
N THR A 117 -2.05 13.40 12.92
CA THR A 117 -1.91 12.05 12.34
C THR A 117 -3.11 11.21 12.73
N VAL A 118 -3.79 10.67 11.73
CA VAL A 118 -4.95 9.77 11.86
C VAL A 118 -4.51 8.37 11.44
N PHE A 119 -4.87 7.36 12.24
CA PHE A 119 -4.59 5.94 12.01
C PHE A 119 -5.89 5.15 11.80
#